data_AF-A0A401VZV2-F1
#
_entry.id   AF-A0A401VZV2-F1
#
_cell.length_a   1.000
_cell.length_b   1.000
_cell.length_c   1.000
_cell.angle_alpha   90.00
_cell.angle_beta   90.00
_cell.angle_gamma   90.00
#
_symmetry.space_group_name_H-M   'P 1'
#
loop_
_entity.id
_entity.type
_entity.pdbx_description
1 polymer ?
#
loop_
_entity_poly.entity_id
_entity_poly.type
_entity_poly.pdbx_seq_one_letter_code
_entity_poly.pdbx_strand_id
1 'polypeptide(L)'
;MPHIRVLSKGARITAGALCLLFLLHTLYWLGHDLATLGPGTMWDLWTGGASAGFGGAPVAAYPVTTPYELGLALLQGAAVGTAFAGRRPAGGLLAVATALTLSLRVQAIVSTGSHTSTNLWFVGGGGIDDSTLTAVFLSAGALVPLALVAAVVLPAGIRAWPRPGRAPGLPPVRPGGPAGPVSAIALGALTLLWAIWICYALAESLGSGPGASLEILFTGHGVLRAMLGMAPGWAWLTFLPLCAIGAILAATRRVSARGFALGTALVLLPVAFLALIGSLRTGTLFELGDVAPGGALLGRVQMLVELVGSVVVLVLMGRPGVPVQLGAPGMPGAPGPGVPGFAVPGPGPGPGPGPGPGPGVPGPYAPGPYAPGPYAPGPTAAPAYGPVGGPMPGAPGYQGPPGYQAPPEYQAPPEYQAPGGFQTPGGYPPPQGGFGPPPAG
;
A
#
# COMPACT_ATOMS: atom_id res chain seq x y z
N MET A 1 25.59 2.90 17.65
CA MET A 1 24.15 2.51 17.65
C MET A 1 23.46 3.16 16.46
N PRO A 2 22.65 2.44 15.66
CA PRO A 2 21.93 3.03 14.53
C PRO A 2 20.97 4.13 15.00
N HIS A 3 21.19 5.37 14.54
CA HIS A 3 20.33 6.50 14.84
C HIS A 3 18.98 6.35 14.13
N ILE A 4 17.89 6.34 14.89
CA ILE A 4 16.54 6.35 14.33
C ILE A 4 16.30 7.73 13.72
N ARG A 5 15.83 7.75 12.47
CA ARG A 5 15.53 8.99 11.76
C ARG A 5 14.03 9.15 11.58
N VAL A 6 13.51 10.34 11.87
CA VAL A 6 12.09 10.71 11.79
C VAL A 6 11.91 12.04 11.08
N LEU A 7 10.76 12.24 10.45
CA LEU A 7 10.43 13.50 9.82
C LEU A 7 10.21 14.60 10.87
N SER A 8 10.81 15.77 10.65
CA SER A 8 10.66 16.92 11.53
C SER A 8 9.22 17.49 11.52
N LYS A 9 8.86 18.28 12.54
CA LYS A 9 7.54 18.95 12.59
C LYS A 9 7.33 19.88 11.40
N GLY A 10 8.31 20.74 11.08
CA GLY A 10 8.24 21.66 9.95
C GLY A 10 8.03 20.93 8.63
N ALA A 11 8.88 19.95 8.33
CA ALA A 11 8.75 19.18 7.09
C ALA A 11 7.44 18.41 6.98
N ARG A 12 6.89 17.90 8.09
CA ARG A 12 5.55 17.28 8.09
C ARG A 12 4.45 18.27 7.73
N ILE A 13 4.48 19.48 8.30
CA ILE A 13 3.47 20.50 8.03
C ILE A 13 3.59 20.98 6.58
N THR A 14 4.79 21.28 6.11
CA THR A 14 5.03 21.73 4.73
C THR A 14 4.62 20.67 3.71
N ALA A 15 5.09 19.42 3.87
CA ALA A 15 4.69 18.34 2.98
C ALA A 15 3.20 18.00 3.10
N GLY A 16 2.61 18.13 4.29
CA GLY A 16 1.17 17.98 4.51
C GLY A 16 0.36 19.04 3.76
N ALA A 17 0.81 20.30 3.75
CA ALA A 17 0.16 21.37 2.99
C ALA A 17 0.27 21.14 1.48
N LEU A 18 1.42 20.70 0.98
CA LEU A 18 1.58 20.32 -0.43
C LEU A 18 0.67 19.13 -0.79
N CYS A 19 0.61 18.12 0.08
CA CYS A 19 -0.27 16.96 -0.11
C CYS A 19 -1.76 17.32 -0.07
N LEU A 20 -2.15 18.36 0.70
CA LEU A 20 -3.50 18.91 0.67
C LEU A 20 -3.83 19.52 -0.68
N LEU A 21 -2.91 20.23 -1.32
CA LEU A 21 -3.12 20.72 -2.69
C LEU A 21 -3.29 19.56 -3.68
N PHE A 22 -2.54 18.48 -3.52
CA PHE A 22 -2.70 17.27 -4.34
C PHE A 22 -4.09 16.65 -4.15
N LEU A 23 -4.54 16.56 -2.89
CA LEU A 23 -5.88 16.07 -2.53
C LEU A 23 -6.98 16.91 -3.16
N LEU A 24 -6.90 18.24 -3.04
CA LEU A 24 -7.92 19.15 -3.59
C LEU A 24 -8.02 19.00 -5.12
N HIS A 25 -6.90 18.87 -5.82
CA HIS A 25 -6.90 18.60 -7.26
C HIS A 25 -7.56 17.26 -7.60
N THR A 26 -7.20 16.17 -6.90
CA THR A 26 -7.81 14.86 -7.14
C THR A 26 -9.31 14.86 -6.84
N LEU A 27 -9.73 15.49 -5.73
CA LEU A 27 -11.15 15.62 -5.38
C LEU A 27 -11.92 16.50 -6.38
N TYR A 28 -11.30 17.55 -6.91
CA TYR A 28 -11.91 18.39 -7.94
C TYR A 28 -12.27 17.57 -9.19
N TRP A 29 -11.34 16.77 -9.71
CA TRP A 29 -11.61 15.97 -10.91
C TRP A 29 -12.56 14.79 -10.65
N LEU A 30 -12.51 14.17 -9.46
CA LEU A 30 -13.51 13.19 -9.06
C LEU A 30 -14.92 13.82 -8.98
N GLY A 31 -15.03 15.01 -8.41
CA GLY A 31 -16.27 15.77 -8.34
C GLY A 31 -16.79 16.20 -9.71
N HIS A 32 -15.88 16.63 -10.60
CA HIS A 32 -16.18 16.95 -11.99
C HIS A 32 -16.80 15.76 -12.73
N ASP A 33 -16.19 14.59 -12.66
CA ASP A 33 -16.72 13.37 -13.31
C ASP A 33 -18.06 12.95 -12.68
N LEU A 34 -18.19 13.02 -11.36
CA LEU A 34 -19.47 12.73 -10.69
C LEU A 34 -20.59 13.68 -11.13
N ALA A 35 -20.28 14.96 -11.31
CA ALA A 35 -21.26 15.97 -11.71
C ALA A 35 -21.62 15.88 -13.21
N THR A 36 -20.67 15.53 -14.07
CA THR A 36 -20.87 15.46 -15.53
C THR A 36 -21.41 14.11 -16.00
N LEU A 37 -20.93 13.00 -15.43
CA LEU A 37 -21.32 11.63 -15.82
C LEU A 37 -22.42 11.05 -14.93
N GLY A 38 -22.53 11.52 -13.69
CA GLY A 38 -23.34 10.90 -12.66
C GLY A 38 -22.66 9.66 -12.03
N PRO A 39 -23.05 9.30 -10.79
CA PRO A 39 -22.42 8.21 -10.05
C PRO A 39 -22.63 6.83 -10.69
N GLY A 40 -23.78 6.60 -11.33
CA GLY A 40 -24.08 5.32 -12.01
C GLY A 40 -23.17 5.07 -13.20
N THR A 41 -23.04 6.06 -14.09
CA THR A 41 -22.14 5.97 -15.25
C THR A 41 -20.68 5.84 -14.82
N MET A 42 -20.25 6.60 -13.80
CA MET A 42 -18.91 6.51 -13.24
C MET A 42 -18.62 5.09 -12.68
N TRP A 43 -19.58 4.52 -11.96
CA TRP A 43 -19.50 3.15 -11.46
C TRP A 43 -19.40 2.13 -12.60
N ASP A 44 -20.20 2.29 -13.65
CA ASP A 44 -20.17 1.43 -14.84
C ASP A 44 -18.84 1.53 -15.60
N LEU A 45 -18.26 2.73 -15.71
CA LEU A 45 -16.94 2.94 -16.31
C LEU A 45 -15.83 2.26 -15.48
N TRP A 46 -15.85 2.45 -14.16
CA TRP A 46 -14.84 1.89 -13.26
C TRP A 46 -14.91 0.38 -13.09
N THR A 47 -16.11 -0.20 -13.20
CA THR A 47 -16.33 -1.65 -13.13
C THR A 47 -16.35 -2.29 -14.52
N GLY A 48 -15.98 -1.58 -15.59
CA GLY A 48 -15.98 -2.13 -16.94
C GLY A 48 -17.35 -2.58 -17.45
N GLY A 49 -18.45 -2.14 -16.82
CA GLY A 49 -19.81 -2.32 -17.33
C GLY A 49 -20.05 -1.65 -18.67
N ALA A 50 -19.34 -0.55 -18.94
CA ALA A 50 -19.39 0.17 -20.22
C ALA A 50 -18.53 -0.48 -21.32
N SER A 51 -17.99 -1.69 -21.12
CA SER A 51 -17.02 -2.33 -22.04
C SER A 51 -17.63 -2.90 -23.33
N ALA A 52 -18.95 -2.89 -23.52
CA ALA A 52 -19.59 -3.23 -24.80
C ALA A 52 -19.67 -2.00 -25.72
N GLY A 53 -18.50 -1.44 -26.04
CA GLY A 53 -18.36 -0.29 -26.93
C GLY A 53 -18.72 1.04 -26.27
N PHE A 54 -17.83 2.03 -26.42
CA PHE A 54 -18.18 3.44 -26.28
C PHE A 54 -19.28 3.90 -27.28
N GLY A 55 -19.96 2.98 -27.98
CA GLY A 55 -21.07 3.25 -28.88
C GLY A 55 -22.39 3.61 -28.17
N GLY A 56 -22.43 3.59 -26.83
CA GLY A 56 -23.61 3.99 -26.05
C GLY A 56 -23.39 5.12 -25.03
N ALA A 57 -22.16 5.37 -24.59
CA ALA A 57 -21.88 6.55 -23.77
C ALA A 57 -21.87 7.76 -24.69
N PRO A 58 -22.63 8.83 -24.41
CA PRO A 58 -22.60 10.02 -25.24
C PRO A 58 -21.15 10.52 -25.32
N VAL A 59 -20.67 10.71 -26.55
CA VAL A 59 -19.32 11.22 -26.88
C VAL A 59 -18.98 12.50 -26.09
N ALA A 60 -20.01 13.24 -25.66
CA ALA A 60 -19.93 14.49 -24.93
C ALA A 60 -19.33 14.42 -23.51
N ALA A 61 -19.08 13.25 -22.92
CA ALA A 61 -18.51 13.19 -21.56
C ALA A 61 -17.46 12.08 -21.42
N TYR A 62 -16.24 12.38 -21.88
CA TYR A 62 -15.09 11.51 -21.67
C TYR A 62 -14.61 11.61 -20.22
N PRO A 63 -14.39 10.50 -19.50
CA PRO A 63 -14.02 10.56 -18.09
C PRO A 63 -12.62 11.16 -17.89
N VAL A 64 -12.47 11.99 -16.87
CA VAL A 64 -11.15 12.51 -16.49
C VAL A 64 -10.43 11.52 -15.58
N THR A 65 -11.15 10.84 -14.70
CA THR A 65 -10.60 10.05 -13.59
C THR A 65 -10.70 8.54 -13.82
N THR A 66 -9.83 7.82 -13.12
CA THR A 66 -9.82 6.36 -13.07
C THR A 66 -9.93 5.88 -11.61
N PRO A 67 -10.12 4.57 -11.35
CA PRO A 67 -10.05 4.02 -10.00
C PRO A 67 -8.78 4.38 -9.22
N TYR A 68 -7.67 4.69 -9.90
CA TYR A 68 -6.44 5.15 -9.25
C TYR A 68 -6.62 6.50 -8.55
N GLU A 69 -7.45 7.41 -9.07
CA GLU A 69 -7.72 8.71 -8.43
C GLU A 69 -8.51 8.55 -7.13
N LEU A 70 -9.43 7.57 -7.07
CA LEU A 70 -10.12 7.23 -5.82
C LEU A 70 -9.13 6.73 -4.76
N GLY A 71 -8.25 5.79 -5.13
CA GLY A 71 -7.18 5.31 -4.24
C GLY A 71 -6.21 6.41 -3.82
N LEU A 72 -5.84 7.28 -4.76
CA LEU A 72 -4.95 8.42 -4.51
C LEU A 72 -5.59 9.43 -3.55
N ALA A 73 -6.89 9.71 -3.68
CA ALA A 73 -7.63 10.58 -2.77
C ALA A 73 -7.61 10.04 -1.33
N LEU A 74 -7.86 8.73 -1.15
CA LEU A 74 -7.79 8.08 0.16
C LEU A 74 -6.39 8.17 0.78
N LEU A 75 -5.36 7.91 -0.02
CA LEU A 75 -3.96 8.04 0.39
C LEU A 75 -3.63 9.48 0.80
N GLN A 76 -3.90 10.46 -0.07
CA GLN A 76 -3.59 11.86 0.19
C GLN A 76 -4.38 12.37 1.41
N GLY A 77 -5.65 12.02 1.57
CA GLY A 77 -6.45 12.32 2.75
C GLY A 77 -5.85 11.75 4.04
N ALA A 78 -5.43 10.49 4.02
CA ALA A 78 -4.74 9.87 5.15
C ALA A 78 -3.38 10.52 5.44
N ALA A 79 -2.62 10.89 4.40
CA ALA A 79 -1.33 11.56 4.53
C ALA A 79 -1.50 12.96 5.16
N VAL A 80 -2.46 13.75 4.69
CA VAL A 80 -2.81 15.08 5.22
C VAL A 80 -3.25 14.98 6.68
N GLY A 81 -4.22 14.09 6.97
CA GLY A 81 -4.73 13.91 8.32
C GLY A 81 -3.64 13.48 9.31
N THR A 82 -2.78 12.54 8.92
CA THR A 82 -1.67 12.09 9.77
C THR A 82 -0.57 13.14 9.93
N ALA A 83 -0.31 13.95 8.89
CA ALA A 83 0.68 15.02 8.93
C ALA A 83 0.28 16.12 9.91
N PHE A 84 -0.95 16.62 9.82
CA PHE A 84 -1.46 17.68 10.69
C PHE A 84 -1.74 17.20 12.11
N ALA A 85 -2.17 15.94 12.29
CA ALA A 85 -2.26 15.31 13.61
C ALA A 85 -0.87 14.99 14.22
N GLY A 86 0.23 15.32 13.54
CA GLY A 86 1.58 15.11 14.05
C GLY A 86 1.94 13.63 14.25
N ARG A 87 1.26 12.72 13.55
CA ARG A 87 1.47 11.27 13.65
C ARG A 87 2.78 10.89 12.95
N ARG A 88 3.43 9.83 13.44
CA ARG A 88 4.70 9.31 12.89
C ARG A 88 4.58 8.58 11.54
N PRO A 89 3.49 7.86 11.19
CA PRO A 89 3.37 7.24 9.87
C PRO A 89 3.25 8.25 8.72
N ALA A 90 2.98 9.54 9.01
CA ALA A 90 2.82 10.58 8.00
C ALA A 90 3.97 10.62 6.98
N GLY A 91 5.22 10.43 7.40
CA GLY A 91 6.37 10.49 6.48
C GLY A 91 6.33 9.44 5.37
N GLY A 92 5.87 8.22 5.68
CA GLY A 92 5.74 7.16 4.67
C GLY A 92 4.53 7.39 3.76
N LEU A 93 3.40 7.82 4.32
CA LEU A 93 2.20 8.15 3.54
C LEU A 93 2.46 9.31 2.57
N LEU A 94 3.09 10.38 3.05
CA LEU A 94 3.47 11.54 2.22
C LEU A 94 4.46 11.14 1.12
N ALA A 95 5.41 10.23 1.39
CA ALA A 95 6.35 9.78 0.38
C ALA A 95 5.63 9.03 -0.76
N VAL A 96 4.73 8.10 -0.43
CA VAL A 96 3.94 7.36 -1.43
C VAL A 96 2.99 8.30 -2.18
N ALA A 97 2.31 9.21 -1.46
CA ALA A 97 1.41 10.19 -2.07
C ALA A 97 2.13 11.10 -3.06
N THR A 98 3.30 11.63 -2.69
CA THR A 98 4.13 12.46 -3.57
C THR A 98 4.62 11.69 -4.79
N ALA A 99 5.13 10.46 -4.61
CA ALA A 99 5.64 9.65 -5.72
C ALA A 99 4.54 9.28 -6.73
N LEU A 100 3.37 8.87 -6.25
CA LEU A 100 2.23 8.55 -7.11
C LEU A 100 1.65 9.80 -7.80
N THR A 101 1.52 10.91 -7.06
CA THR A 101 1.06 12.18 -7.66
C THR A 101 2.02 12.60 -8.77
N LEU A 102 3.34 12.58 -8.53
CA LEU A 102 4.32 12.91 -9.55
C LEU A 102 4.16 12.00 -10.78
N SER A 103 4.12 10.68 -10.57
CA SER A 103 4.04 9.71 -11.67
C SER A 103 2.77 9.86 -12.50
N LEU A 104 1.60 9.93 -11.86
CA LEU A 104 0.30 10.06 -12.52
C LEU A 104 0.18 11.38 -13.28
N ARG A 105 0.68 12.48 -12.71
CA ARG A 105 0.58 13.81 -13.35
C ARG A 105 1.56 13.97 -14.51
N VAL A 106 2.75 13.36 -14.45
CA VAL A 106 3.66 13.29 -15.60
C VAL A 106 3.01 12.55 -16.76
N GLN A 107 2.40 11.38 -16.51
CA GLN A 107 1.70 10.62 -17.54
C GLN A 107 0.51 11.40 -18.14
N ALA A 108 -0.26 12.11 -17.29
CA ALA A 108 -1.33 12.97 -17.75
C ALA A 108 -0.81 14.08 -18.68
N ILE A 109 0.26 14.79 -18.32
CA ILE A 109 0.88 15.84 -19.14
C ILE A 109 1.31 15.29 -20.51
N VAL A 110 1.98 14.13 -20.53
CA VAL A 110 2.45 13.52 -21.77
C VAL A 110 1.28 13.17 -22.67
N SER A 111 0.25 12.52 -22.12
CA SER A 111 -0.91 12.06 -22.88
C SER A 111 -1.83 13.18 -23.35
N THR A 112 -2.17 14.14 -22.50
CA THR A 112 -3.01 15.29 -22.89
C THR A 112 -2.23 16.27 -23.76
N GLY A 113 -0.94 16.51 -23.49
CA GLY A 113 -0.14 17.46 -24.26
C GLY A 113 0.23 16.97 -25.67
N SER A 114 0.21 15.66 -25.89
CA SER A 114 0.49 15.04 -27.19
C SER A 114 -0.77 14.71 -27.99
N HIS A 115 -1.95 14.91 -27.40
CA HIS A 115 -3.22 14.62 -28.06
C HIS A 115 -3.52 15.67 -29.12
N THR A 116 -3.78 15.21 -30.35
CA THR A 116 -4.24 16.05 -31.46
C THR A 116 -5.29 15.29 -32.26
N SER A 117 -5.97 15.98 -33.18
CA SER A 117 -6.93 15.35 -34.10
C SER A 117 -6.33 14.23 -34.97
N THR A 118 -5.01 14.26 -35.19
CA THR A 118 -4.27 13.23 -35.95
C THR A 118 -3.46 12.29 -35.07
N ASN A 119 -3.33 12.58 -33.77
CA ASN A 119 -2.57 11.81 -32.79
C ASN A 119 -3.46 11.51 -31.58
N LEU A 120 -4.25 10.44 -31.68
CA LEU A 120 -5.28 10.12 -30.70
C LEU A 120 -4.72 9.26 -29.57
N TRP A 121 -4.52 9.88 -28.40
CA TRP A 121 -4.08 9.18 -27.19
C TRP A 121 -5.20 8.45 -26.43
N PHE A 122 -6.45 8.85 -26.65
CA PHE A 122 -7.62 8.41 -25.88
C PHE A 122 -8.57 7.59 -26.75
N VAL A 123 -9.03 6.46 -26.25
CA VAL A 123 -9.96 5.57 -26.98
C VAL A 123 -11.27 6.32 -27.25
N GLY A 124 -11.69 6.41 -28.51
CA GLY A 124 -12.91 7.15 -28.88
C GLY A 124 -12.77 8.68 -28.74
N GLY A 125 -11.54 9.19 -28.63
CA GLY A 125 -11.24 10.59 -28.32
C GLY A 125 -11.49 11.62 -29.42
N GLY A 126 -12.11 11.25 -30.56
CA GLY A 126 -12.32 12.16 -31.70
C GLY A 126 -13.27 13.34 -31.42
N GLY A 127 -13.92 13.38 -30.25
CA GLY A 127 -14.82 14.46 -29.82
C GLY A 127 -14.58 14.93 -28.38
N ILE A 128 -13.36 14.76 -27.85
CA ILE A 128 -13.01 15.27 -26.53
C ILE A 128 -13.05 16.80 -26.55
N ASP A 129 -13.66 17.40 -25.52
CA ASP A 129 -13.65 18.84 -25.32
C ASP A 129 -12.22 19.36 -25.07
N ASP A 130 -11.74 20.20 -25.99
CA ASP A 130 -10.43 20.86 -25.93
C ASP A 130 -10.25 21.64 -24.63
N SER A 131 -11.31 22.18 -24.05
CA SER A 131 -11.24 22.99 -22.83
C SER A 131 -10.92 22.14 -21.60
N THR A 132 -11.58 20.99 -21.47
CA THR A 132 -11.34 20.03 -20.38
C THR A 132 -9.94 19.43 -20.49
N LEU A 133 -9.53 19.02 -21.70
CA LEU A 133 -8.19 18.48 -21.95
C LEU A 133 -7.10 19.51 -21.63
N THR A 134 -7.27 20.77 -22.04
CA THR A 134 -6.37 21.88 -21.67
C THR A 134 -6.32 22.10 -20.17
N ALA A 135 -7.48 22.08 -19.49
CA ALA A 135 -7.55 22.25 -18.05
C ALA A 135 -6.81 21.13 -17.30
N VAL A 136 -6.97 19.87 -17.71
CA VAL A 136 -6.23 18.72 -17.16
C VAL A 136 -4.72 18.87 -17.38
N PHE A 137 -4.31 19.24 -18.59
CA PHE A 137 -2.90 19.46 -18.93
C PHE A 137 -2.27 20.52 -18.01
N LEU A 138 -2.90 21.69 -17.88
CA LEU A 138 -2.40 22.80 -17.08
C LEU A 138 -2.41 22.46 -15.58
N SER A 139 -3.47 21.84 -15.08
CA SER A 139 -3.59 21.51 -13.65
C SER A 139 -2.62 20.39 -13.25
N ALA A 140 -2.44 19.37 -14.09
CA ALA A 140 -1.42 18.34 -13.89
C ALA A 140 0.00 18.91 -13.99
N GLY A 141 0.22 19.80 -14.97
CA GLY A 141 1.45 20.59 -15.15
C GLY A 141 1.85 21.36 -13.91
N ALA A 142 0.89 22.00 -13.24
CA ALA A 142 1.13 22.75 -12.00
C ALA A 142 1.47 21.84 -10.80
N LEU A 143 0.95 20.61 -10.75
CA LEU A 143 1.22 19.68 -9.66
C LEU A 143 2.61 19.03 -9.71
N VAL A 144 3.18 18.84 -10.90
CA VAL A 144 4.53 18.25 -11.05
C VAL A 144 5.62 19.03 -10.29
N PRO A 145 5.80 20.35 -10.45
CA PRO A 145 6.80 21.08 -9.69
C PRO A 145 6.51 21.07 -8.18
N LEU A 146 5.24 21.10 -7.77
CA LEU A 146 4.87 20.98 -6.35
C LEU A 146 5.23 19.61 -5.77
N ALA A 147 5.05 18.53 -6.54
CA ALA A 147 5.47 17.18 -6.17
C ALA A 147 7.00 17.06 -6.08
N LEU A 148 7.75 17.73 -6.96
CA LEU A 148 9.22 17.82 -6.86
C LEU A 148 9.65 18.59 -5.60
N VAL A 149 9.00 19.70 -5.27
CA VAL A 149 9.25 20.42 -4.00
C VAL A 149 8.98 19.51 -2.81
N ALA A 150 7.86 18.78 -2.80
CA ALA A 150 7.55 17.81 -1.75
C ALA A 150 8.61 16.69 -1.67
N ALA A 151 9.10 16.21 -2.81
CA ALA A 151 10.15 15.19 -2.92
C ALA A 151 11.50 15.68 -2.37
N VAL A 152 11.77 16.99 -2.37
CA VAL A 152 12.93 17.60 -1.70
C VAL A 152 12.68 17.83 -0.21
N VAL A 153 11.50 18.35 0.16
CA VAL A 153 11.13 18.67 1.56
C VAL A 153 11.15 17.43 2.45
N LEU A 154 10.66 16.29 1.95
CA LEU A 154 10.60 15.03 2.71
C LEU A 154 11.98 14.55 3.19
N PRO A 155 12.98 14.31 2.31
CA PRO A 155 14.32 13.92 2.71
C PRO A 155 15.06 15.05 3.46
N ALA A 156 14.95 16.31 3.02
CA ALA A 156 15.56 17.45 3.69
C ALA A 156 15.01 17.66 5.12
N GLY A 157 13.84 17.13 5.41
CA GLY A 157 13.16 17.18 6.70
C GLY A 157 13.51 16.09 7.69
N ILE A 158 14.29 15.08 7.29
CA ILE A 158 14.63 13.91 8.11
C ILE A 158 15.63 14.32 9.21
N ARG A 159 15.35 13.96 10.46
CA ARG A 159 16.20 14.29 11.63
C ARG A 159 16.38 13.07 12.53
N ALA A 160 17.50 13.00 13.23
CA ALA A 160 17.73 11.99 14.25
C ALA A 160 16.75 12.14 15.42
N TRP A 161 16.38 11.01 16.01
CA TRP A 161 15.56 10.92 17.22
C TRP A 161 16.24 10.00 18.25
N PRO A 162 16.26 10.37 19.55
CA PRO A 162 15.88 11.69 20.08
C PRO A 162 16.89 12.76 19.65
N ARG A 163 16.49 14.03 19.69
CA ARG A 163 17.41 15.13 19.35
C ARG A 163 18.37 15.34 20.53
N PRO A 164 19.69 15.46 20.30
CA PRO A 164 20.64 15.82 21.34
C PRO A 164 20.19 17.11 22.05
N GLY A 165 20.28 17.14 23.37
CA GLY A 165 19.94 18.31 24.18
C GLY A 165 18.44 18.65 24.26
N ARG A 166 17.52 17.75 23.86
CA ARG A 166 16.08 17.93 24.07
C ARG A 166 15.45 16.71 24.72
N ALA A 167 14.47 16.96 25.58
CA ALA A 167 13.65 15.90 26.16
C ALA A 167 13.08 15.00 25.05
N PRO A 168 13.20 13.66 25.16
CA PRO A 168 12.68 12.75 24.17
C PRO A 168 11.15 12.84 24.14
N GLY A 169 10.60 13.41 23.08
CA GLY A 169 9.15 13.33 22.81
C GLY A 169 8.73 11.88 22.52
N LEU A 170 7.44 11.64 22.29
CA LEU A 170 6.90 10.29 22.08
C LEU A 170 7.73 9.44 21.08
N PRO A 171 8.09 8.20 21.46
CA PRO A 171 8.94 7.34 20.66
C PRO A 171 8.30 7.01 19.31
N PRO A 172 9.10 6.88 18.25
CA PRO A 172 8.64 6.34 17.00
C PRO A 172 8.15 4.91 17.22
N VAL A 173 7.14 4.53 16.43
CA VAL A 173 6.49 3.24 16.54
C VAL A 173 6.84 2.43 15.31
N ARG A 174 7.36 1.21 15.51
CA ARG A 174 7.63 0.25 14.42
C ARG A 174 6.41 -0.66 14.21
N PRO A 175 6.28 -1.30 13.04
CA PRO A 175 5.28 -2.34 12.84
C PRO A 175 5.31 -3.39 13.97
N GLY A 176 4.13 -3.90 14.35
CA GLY A 176 4.03 -5.00 15.30
C GLY A 176 4.69 -6.29 14.80
N GLY A 177 4.87 -7.26 15.70
CA GLY A 177 5.60 -8.52 15.44
C GLY A 177 5.25 -9.18 14.09
N PRO A 178 3.98 -9.60 13.87
CA PRO A 178 3.58 -10.22 12.61
C PRO A 178 3.40 -9.21 11.46
N ALA A 179 3.11 -7.94 11.76
CA ALA A 179 2.80 -6.94 10.74
C ALA A 179 3.97 -6.71 9.77
N GLY A 180 5.20 -6.58 10.30
CA GLY A 180 6.38 -6.37 9.47
C GLY A 180 6.60 -7.47 8.42
N PRO A 181 6.79 -8.74 8.83
CA PRO A 181 6.98 -9.86 7.90
C PRO A 181 5.80 -10.05 6.93
N VAL A 182 4.55 -9.98 7.40
CA VAL A 182 3.38 -10.19 6.53
C VAL A 182 3.29 -9.10 5.46
N SER A 183 3.51 -7.83 5.83
CA SER A 183 3.55 -6.75 4.83
C SER A 183 4.75 -6.85 3.89
N ALA A 184 5.90 -7.36 4.36
CA ALA A 184 7.05 -7.60 3.51
C ALA A 184 6.74 -8.68 2.45
N ILE A 185 6.07 -9.76 2.85
CA ILE A 185 5.63 -10.84 1.94
C ILE A 185 4.60 -10.30 0.95
N ALA A 186 3.56 -9.60 1.43
CA ALA A 186 2.50 -9.08 0.55
C ALA A 186 3.05 -8.09 -0.49
N LEU A 187 3.84 -7.09 -0.06
CA LEU A 187 4.45 -6.12 -0.98
C LEU A 187 5.56 -6.75 -1.84
N GLY A 188 6.29 -7.74 -1.32
CA GLY A 188 7.28 -8.50 -2.08
C GLY A 188 6.63 -9.31 -3.20
N ALA A 189 5.52 -10.00 -2.91
CA ALA A 189 4.75 -10.73 -3.91
C ALA A 189 4.21 -9.79 -5.01
N LEU A 190 3.69 -8.61 -4.64
CA LEU A 190 3.29 -7.60 -5.61
C LEU A 190 4.46 -7.12 -6.47
N THR A 191 5.63 -6.90 -5.87
CA THR A 191 6.85 -6.52 -6.60
C THR A 191 7.21 -7.56 -7.66
N LEU A 192 7.18 -8.84 -7.29
CA LEU A 192 7.45 -9.94 -8.22
C LEU A 192 6.40 -10.01 -9.32
N LEU A 193 5.12 -9.83 -9.01
CA LEU A 193 4.05 -9.81 -10.02
C LEU A 193 4.23 -8.67 -11.03
N TRP A 194 4.56 -7.46 -10.58
CA TRP A 194 4.87 -6.35 -11.48
C TRP A 194 6.09 -6.64 -12.37
N ALA A 195 7.13 -7.28 -11.82
CA ALA A 195 8.29 -7.69 -12.59
C ALA A 195 7.95 -8.77 -13.63
N ILE A 196 7.12 -9.76 -13.26
CA ILE A 196 6.62 -10.80 -14.16
C ILE A 196 5.80 -10.17 -15.30
N TRP A 197 4.95 -9.18 -15.00
CA TRP A 197 4.21 -8.45 -16.04
C TRP A 197 5.11 -7.74 -17.03
N ILE A 198 6.16 -7.07 -16.56
CA ILE A 198 7.13 -6.42 -17.44
C ILE A 198 7.81 -7.47 -18.34
N CYS A 199 8.26 -8.59 -17.77
CA CYS A 199 8.88 -9.67 -18.55
C CYS A 199 7.90 -10.29 -19.56
N TYR A 200 6.66 -10.54 -19.15
CA TYR A 200 5.60 -11.07 -20.02
C TYR A 200 5.32 -10.10 -21.18
N ALA A 201 5.14 -8.82 -20.89
CA ALA A 201 4.86 -7.82 -21.89
C ALA A 201 6.03 -7.61 -22.86
N LEU A 202 7.27 -7.64 -22.37
CA LEU A 202 8.48 -7.61 -23.22
C LEU A 202 8.57 -8.85 -24.10
N ALA A 203 8.26 -10.04 -23.57
CA ALA A 203 8.26 -11.27 -24.36
C ALA A 203 7.20 -11.26 -25.47
N GLU A 204 5.99 -10.80 -25.16
CA GLU A 204 4.88 -10.70 -26.13
C GLU A 204 5.11 -9.62 -27.19
N SER A 205 5.72 -8.48 -26.82
CA SER A 205 5.97 -7.37 -27.75
C SER A 205 7.22 -7.54 -28.61
N LEU A 206 8.23 -8.26 -28.12
CA LEU A 206 9.45 -8.57 -28.88
C LEU A 206 9.35 -9.89 -29.65
N GLY A 207 8.54 -10.83 -29.16
CA GLY A 207 8.14 -11.98 -29.94
C GLY A 207 7.32 -11.54 -31.14
N SER A 208 7.35 -12.29 -32.24
CA SER A 208 6.44 -12.09 -33.39
C SER A 208 4.97 -12.38 -33.06
N GLY A 209 4.58 -12.27 -31.79
CA GLY A 209 3.24 -12.53 -31.29
C GLY A 209 2.30 -11.35 -31.56
N PRO A 210 1.00 -11.53 -31.27
CA PRO A 210 -0.03 -10.49 -31.43
C PRO A 210 0.03 -9.42 -30.33
N GLY A 211 1.17 -9.25 -29.66
CA GLY A 211 1.35 -8.35 -28.54
C GLY A 211 1.14 -6.88 -28.92
N ALA A 212 0.63 -6.09 -27.96
CA ALA A 212 0.59 -4.63 -28.11
C ALA A 212 2.02 -4.07 -28.24
N SER A 213 2.20 -3.03 -29.05
CA SER A 213 3.51 -2.38 -29.18
C SER A 213 3.96 -1.80 -27.84
N LEU A 214 5.28 -1.73 -27.62
CA LEU A 214 5.84 -1.12 -26.41
C LEU A 214 5.40 0.33 -26.23
N GLU A 215 5.19 1.05 -27.33
CA GLU A 215 4.63 2.40 -27.29
C GLU A 215 3.26 2.38 -26.61
N ILE A 216 2.30 1.60 -27.13
CA ILE A 216 0.95 1.50 -26.56
C ILE A 216 0.99 1.11 -25.08
N LEU A 217 1.85 0.15 -24.72
CA LEU A 217 1.95 -0.34 -23.35
C LEU A 217 2.47 0.70 -22.36
N PHE A 218 3.55 1.41 -22.71
CA PHE A 218 4.22 2.32 -21.78
C PHE A 218 3.71 3.76 -21.85
N THR A 219 3.31 4.24 -23.03
CA THR A 219 2.78 5.59 -23.19
C THR A 219 1.25 5.61 -23.10
N GLY A 220 0.58 4.49 -23.38
CA GLY A 220 -0.88 4.45 -23.44
C GLY A 220 -1.45 5.02 -24.74
N HIS A 221 -0.61 5.29 -25.74
CA HIS A 221 -1.03 5.82 -27.03
C HIS A 221 -2.23 5.01 -27.57
N GLY A 222 -3.35 5.69 -27.81
CA GLY A 222 -4.55 5.13 -28.42
C GLY A 222 -5.37 4.19 -27.53
N VAL A 223 -4.95 3.97 -26.28
CA VAL A 223 -5.61 3.00 -25.36
C VAL A 223 -6.01 3.59 -24.02
N LEU A 224 -5.62 4.82 -23.69
CA LEU A 224 -6.05 5.47 -22.46
C LEU A 224 -7.56 5.67 -22.47
N ARG A 225 -8.21 5.31 -21.37
CA ARG A 225 -9.67 5.40 -21.20
C ARG A 225 -10.13 6.61 -20.38
N ALA A 226 -9.19 7.40 -19.86
CA ALA A 226 -9.47 8.61 -19.09
C ALA A 226 -8.27 9.56 -19.18
N MET A 227 -8.50 10.86 -18.98
CA MET A 227 -7.45 11.90 -19.15
C MET A 227 -6.35 11.84 -18.09
N LEU A 228 -6.69 11.48 -16.85
CA LEU A 228 -5.73 11.17 -15.77
C LEU A 228 -5.42 9.66 -15.71
N GLY A 229 -5.74 8.93 -16.78
CA GLY A 229 -5.47 7.52 -16.90
C GLY A 229 -3.97 7.23 -16.93
N MET A 230 -3.61 6.08 -16.36
CA MET A 230 -2.23 5.60 -16.38
C MET A 230 -2.10 4.44 -17.36
N ALA A 231 -1.12 4.53 -18.26
CA ALA A 231 -0.79 3.42 -19.14
C ALA A 231 -0.33 2.20 -18.31
N PRO A 232 -0.62 0.96 -18.74
CA PRO A 232 -0.25 -0.24 -17.99
C PRO A 232 1.25 -0.31 -17.67
N GLY A 233 2.12 -0.09 -18.66
CA GLY A 233 3.57 -0.08 -18.48
C GLY A 233 4.04 1.00 -17.50
N TRP A 234 3.41 2.18 -17.54
CA TRP A 234 3.69 3.26 -16.59
C TRP A 234 3.29 2.89 -15.16
N ALA A 235 2.17 2.18 -15.00
CA ALA A 235 1.74 1.64 -13.72
C ALA A 235 2.80 0.67 -13.15
N TRP A 236 3.34 -0.21 -13.99
CA TRP A 236 4.37 -1.18 -13.59
C TRP A 236 5.63 -0.48 -13.10
N LEU A 237 6.12 0.50 -13.87
CA LEU A 237 7.29 1.30 -13.51
C LEU A 237 7.09 2.10 -12.21
N THR A 238 5.85 2.43 -11.88
CA THR A 238 5.52 3.18 -10.66
C THR A 238 5.37 2.27 -9.44
N PHE A 239 4.57 1.21 -9.56
CA PHE A 239 4.25 0.35 -8.42
C PHE A 239 5.33 -0.67 -8.11
N LEU A 240 6.15 -1.10 -9.07
CA LEU A 240 7.29 -1.99 -8.82
C LEU A 240 8.26 -1.38 -7.79
N PRO A 241 8.84 -0.19 -7.98
CA PRO A 241 9.77 0.38 -7.00
C PRO A 241 9.08 0.72 -5.68
N LEU A 242 7.81 1.16 -5.72
CA LEU A 242 7.06 1.42 -4.48
C LEU A 242 6.90 0.13 -3.68
N CYS A 243 6.38 -0.94 -4.27
CA CYS A 243 6.21 -2.23 -3.59
C CYS A 243 7.56 -2.78 -3.11
N ALA A 244 8.63 -2.68 -3.92
CA ALA A 244 9.96 -3.15 -3.56
C ALA A 244 10.51 -2.42 -2.33
N ILE A 245 10.46 -1.09 -2.33
CA ILE A 245 10.90 -0.26 -1.21
C ILE A 245 10.04 -0.56 0.03
N GLY A 246 8.72 -0.64 -0.13
CA GLY A 246 7.80 -0.99 0.95
C GLY A 246 8.11 -2.36 1.57
N ALA A 247 8.39 -3.36 0.74
CA ALA A 247 8.76 -4.70 1.16
C ALA A 247 10.08 -4.70 1.94
N ILE A 248 11.12 -4.02 1.43
CA ILE A 248 12.42 -3.89 2.10
C ILE A 248 12.28 -3.17 3.44
N LEU A 249 11.53 -2.06 3.49
CA LEU A 249 11.28 -1.31 4.72
C LEU A 249 10.55 -2.17 5.75
N ALA A 250 9.56 -2.96 5.33
CA ALA A 250 8.79 -3.86 6.18
C ALA A 250 9.64 -5.03 6.70
N ALA A 251 10.44 -5.66 5.83
CA ALA A 251 11.36 -6.75 6.18
C ALA A 251 12.40 -6.28 7.20
N THR A 252 12.96 -5.08 7.00
CA THR A 252 13.92 -4.45 7.92
C THR A 252 13.27 -3.72 9.10
N ARG A 253 11.94 -3.85 9.27
CA ARG A 253 11.13 -3.27 10.35
C ARG A 253 11.41 -1.78 10.62
N ARG A 254 11.63 -1.00 9.55
CA ARG A 254 11.91 0.45 9.65
C ARG A 254 10.66 1.20 10.12
N VAL A 255 10.87 2.34 10.77
CA VAL A 255 9.78 3.21 11.27
C VAL A 255 8.90 3.72 10.13
N SER A 256 9.47 3.98 8.96
CA SER A 256 8.74 4.43 7.77
C SER A 256 7.88 3.33 7.13
N ALA A 257 8.17 2.05 7.41
CA ALA A 257 7.49 0.90 6.78
C ALA A 257 5.97 0.96 6.94
N ARG A 258 5.50 1.38 8.13
CA ARG A 258 4.07 1.46 8.42
C ARG A 258 3.34 2.44 7.51
N GLY A 259 3.85 3.68 7.44
CA GLY A 259 3.24 4.71 6.60
C GLY A 259 3.32 4.37 5.12
N PHE A 260 4.44 3.80 4.70
CA PHE A 260 4.67 3.42 3.32
C PHE A 260 3.73 2.27 2.90
N ALA A 261 3.68 1.19 3.67
CA ALA A 261 2.82 0.04 3.39
C ALA A 261 1.33 0.40 3.42
N LEU A 262 0.89 1.20 4.40
CA LEU A 262 -0.48 1.73 4.42
C LEU A 262 -0.78 2.55 3.17
N GLY A 263 0.18 3.39 2.74
CA GLY A 263 -0.01 4.24 1.58
C GLY A 263 -0.19 3.46 0.28
N THR A 264 0.66 2.46 0.04
CA THR A 264 0.52 1.56 -1.11
C THR A 264 -0.79 0.79 -1.08
N ALA A 265 -1.18 0.24 0.08
CA ALA A 265 -2.41 -0.52 0.23
C ALA A 265 -3.68 0.34 0.02
N LEU A 266 -3.69 1.59 0.48
CA LEU A 266 -4.83 2.50 0.29
C LEU A 266 -5.11 2.79 -1.19
N VAL A 267 -4.08 2.81 -2.03
CA VAL A 267 -4.23 3.09 -3.47
C VAL A 267 -4.63 1.84 -4.25
N LEU A 268 -4.02 0.70 -3.93
CA LEU A 268 -4.29 -0.55 -4.64
C LEU A 268 -5.66 -1.15 -4.28
N LEU A 269 -6.14 -0.94 -3.05
CA LEU A 269 -7.40 -1.56 -2.60
C LEU A 269 -8.61 -1.18 -3.47
N PRO A 270 -8.92 0.10 -3.75
CA PRO A 270 -10.08 0.44 -4.59
C PRO A 270 -9.94 -0.07 -6.02
N VAL A 271 -8.72 -0.03 -6.57
CA VAL A 271 -8.42 -0.50 -7.93
C VAL A 271 -8.70 -2.00 -8.05
N ALA A 272 -8.13 -2.80 -7.14
CA ALA A 272 -8.30 -4.25 -7.15
C ALA A 272 -9.75 -4.67 -6.84
N PHE A 273 -10.43 -3.94 -5.96
CA PHE A 273 -11.84 -4.16 -5.66
C PHE A 273 -12.73 -3.90 -6.89
N LEU A 274 -12.57 -2.75 -7.55
CA LEU A 274 -13.35 -2.40 -8.73
C LEU A 274 -13.04 -3.34 -9.92
N ALA A 275 -11.79 -3.76 -10.06
CA ALA A 275 -11.41 -4.80 -11.02
C ALA A 275 -12.12 -6.13 -10.74
N LEU A 276 -12.19 -6.57 -9.48
CA LEU A 276 -12.91 -7.80 -9.10
C LEU A 276 -14.39 -7.69 -9.44
N ILE A 277 -15.04 -6.58 -9.07
CA ILE A 277 -16.46 -6.35 -9.39
C ILE A 277 -16.68 -6.37 -10.89
N GLY A 278 -15.82 -5.72 -11.68
CA GLY A 278 -15.95 -5.72 -13.12
C GLY A 278 -15.79 -7.09 -13.76
N SER A 279 -14.93 -7.91 -13.17
CA SER A 279 -14.68 -9.28 -13.60
C SER A 279 -15.85 -10.22 -13.29
N LEU A 280 -16.47 -10.03 -12.13
CA LEU A 280 -17.71 -10.72 -11.78
C LEU A 280 -18.86 -10.29 -12.69
N ARG A 281 -19.01 -8.97 -12.91
CA ARG A 281 -20.06 -8.40 -13.74
C ARG A 281 -20.00 -8.89 -15.19
N THR A 282 -18.80 -9.01 -15.74
CA THR A 282 -18.58 -9.44 -17.13
C THR A 282 -18.54 -10.96 -17.30
N GLY A 283 -18.63 -11.75 -16.21
CA GLY A 283 -18.48 -13.20 -16.26
C GLY A 283 -17.04 -13.68 -16.50
N THR A 284 -16.09 -12.75 -16.67
CA THR A 284 -14.73 -13.07 -17.09
C THR A 284 -13.85 -13.60 -15.96
N LEU A 285 -14.32 -13.64 -14.71
CA LEU A 285 -13.47 -13.97 -13.54
C LEU A 285 -12.71 -15.29 -13.71
N PHE A 286 -13.37 -16.30 -14.29
CA PHE A 286 -12.80 -17.63 -14.53
C PHE A 286 -12.49 -17.89 -16.01
N GLU A 287 -12.69 -16.91 -16.87
CA GLU A 287 -12.41 -17.01 -18.30
C GLU A 287 -11.00 -16.47 -18.58
N LEU A 288 -10.16 -17.31 -19.21
CA LEU A 288 -8.81 -16.92 -19.61
C LEU A 288 -8.76 -16.33 -21.03
N GLY A 289 -9.75 -16.66 -21.86
CA GLY A 289 -9.81 -16.29 -23.27
C GLY A 289 -8.78 -17.04 -24.14
N ASP A 290 -9.00 -17.01 -25.45
CA ASP A 290 -8.18 -17.78 -26.40
C ASP A 290 -6.94 -17.01 -26.88
N VAL A 291 -6.99 -15.68 -26.85
CA VAL A 291 -5.96 -14.81 -27.47
C VAL A 291 -4.75 -14.59 -26.54
N ALA A 292 -4.97 -14.46 -25.24
CA ALA A 292 -3.91 -14.16 -24.26
C ALA A 292 -4.19 -14.79 -22.88
N PRO A 293 -4.32 -16.13 -22.79
CA PRO A 293 -4.68 -16.82 -21.55
C PRO A 293 -3.68 -16.57 -20.41
N GLY A 294 -2.39 -16.41 -20.73
CA GLY A 294 -1.34 -16.09 -19.76
C GLY A 294 -1.55 -14.72 -19.11
N GLY A 295 -1.84 -13.69 -19.93
CA GLY A 295 -2.14 -12.34 -19.44
C GLY A 295 -3.39 -12.29 -18.57
N ALA A 296 -4.46 -13.01 -18.96
CA ALA A 296 -5.67 -13.10 -18.15
C ALA A 296 -5.40 -13.73 -16.78
N LEU A 297 -4.68 -14.86 -16.74
CA LEU A 297 -4.30 -15.53 -15.50
C LEU A 297 -3.45 -14.61 -14.60
N LEU A 298 -2.42 -13.96 -15.15
CA LEU A 298 -1.58 -13.01 -14.42
C LEU A 298 -2.42 -11.86 -13.84
N GLY A 299 -3.38 -11.35 -14.61
CA GLY A 299 -4.30 -10.30 -14.18
C GLY A 299 -5.16 -10.72 -12.99
N ARG A 300 -5.70 -11.95 -13.02
CA ARG A 300 -6.49 -12.52 -11.90
C ARG A 300 -5.65 -12.69 -10.64
N VAL A 301 -4.46 -13.28 -10.77
CA VAL A 301 -3.55 -13.48 -9.64
C VAL A 301 -3.18 -12.14 -9.03
N GLN A 302 -2.82 -11.16 -9.86
CA GLN A 302 -2.46 -9.84 -9.36
C GLN A 302 -3.62 -9.14 -8.66
N MET A 303 -4.80 -9.11 -9.26
CA MET A 303 -6.00 -8.53 -8.66
C MET A 303 -6.29 -9.14 -7.27
N LEU A 304 -6.19 -10.47 -7.13
CA LEU A 304 -6.40 -11.15 -5.85
C LEU A 304 -5.32 -10.78 -4.83
N VAL A 305 -4.05 -10.76 -5.23
CA VAL A 305 -2.93 -10.41 -4.34
C VAL A 305 -2.99 -8.94 -3.93
N GLU A 306 -3.38 -8.02 -4.82
CA GLU A 306 -3.59 -6.61 -4.50
C GLU A 306 -4.74 -6.44 -3.52
N LEU A 307 -5.87 -7.11 -3.74
CA LEU A 307 -7.06 -7.02 -2.88
C LEU A 307 -6.77 -7.59 -1.48
N VAL A 308 -6.41 -8.87 -1.40
CA VAL A 308 -6.18 -9.57 -0.13
C VAL A 308 -4.96 -8.97 0.58
N GLY A 309 -3.88 -8.72 -0.16
CA GLY A 309 -2.67 -8.11 0.36
C GLY A 309 -2.92 -6.73 0.94
N SER A 310 -3.69 -5.88 0.25
CA SER A 310 -4.02 -4.54 0.76
C SER A 310 -4.89 -4.60 2.02
N VAL A 311 -5.92 -5.46 2.06
CA VAL A 311 -6.75 -5.64 3.26
C VAL A 311 -5.90 -6.11 4.44
N VAL A 312 -5.08 -7.13 4.25
CA VAL A 312 -4.20 -7.66 5.30
C VAL A 312 -3.20 -6.61 5.79
N VAL A 313 -2.58 -5.86 4.87
CA VAL A 313 -1.65 -4.78 5.22
C VAL A 313 -2.37 -3.67 6.00
N LEU A 314 -3.55 -3.22 5.56
CA LEU A 314 -4.33 -2.20 6.25
C LEU A 314 -4.72 -2.63 7.66
N VAL A 315 -5.19 -3.87 7.84
CA VAL A 315 -5.57 -4.41 9.15
C VAL A 315 -4.35 -4.52 10.08
N LEU A 316 -3.23 -5.09 9.60
CA LEU A 316 -2.06 -5.33 10.43
C LEU A 316 -1.26 -4.05 10.71
N MET A 317 -1.10 -3.16 9.73
CA MET A 317 -0.41 -1.88 9.89
C MET A 317 -1.32 -0.80 10.48
N GLY A 318 -2.63 -0.97 10.47
CA GLY A 318 -3.59 -0.11 11.17
C GLY A 318 -3.50 -0.24 12.69
N ARG A 319 -3.15 -1.43 13.19
CA ARG A 319 -3.00 -1.70 14.63
C ARG A 319 -1.92 -0.85 15.29
N PRO A 320 -2.04 -0.51 16.58
CA PRO A 320 -0.98 0.14 17.34
C PRO A 320 0.31 -0.69 17.22
N GLY A 321 1.40 -0.03 16.84
CA GLY A 321 2.69 -0.70 16.71
C GLY A 321 3.46 -0.70 18.02
N VAL A 322 4.68 -1.23 17.99
CA VAL A 322 5.55 -1.30 19.18
C VAL A 322 6.42 -0.06 19.25
N PRO A 323 6.43 0.69 20.38
CA PRO A 323 7.34 1.80 20.59
C PRO A 323 8.79 1.35 20.48
N VAL A 324 9.65 2.16 19.86
CA VAL A 324 11.09 1.91 19.89
C VAL A 324 11.64 2.34 21.25
N GLN A 325 12.06 1.36 22.08
CA GLN A 325 12.70 1.61 23.37
C GLN A 325 14.15 2.10 23.17
N LEU A 326 14.50 3.24 23.79
CA LEU A 326 15.90 3.65 23.91
C LEU A 326 16.62 2.74 24.91
N GLY A 327 17.79 2.23 24.54
CA GLY A 327 18.69 1.56 25.48
C GLY A 327 18.29 0.13 25.88
N ALA A 328 17.25 -0.47 25.28
CA ALA A 328 16.94 -1.87 25.52
C ALA A 328 18.10 -2.76 25.01
N PRO A 329 18.76 -3.56 25.88
CA PRO A 329 19.79 -4.50 25.48
C PRO A 329 19.13 -5.65 24.69
N GLY A 330 19.15 -5.54 23.36
CA GLY A 330 18.45 -6.48 22.47
C GLY A 330 18.26 -5.95 21.05
N MET A 331 19.21 -5.15 20.56
CA MET A 331 19.20 -4.66 19.17
C MET A 331 19.15 -5.83 18.16
N PRO A 332 18.62 -5.61 16.95
CA PRO A 332 18.62 -6.61 15.88
C PRO A 332 20.06 -7.09 15.60
N GLY A 333 20.34 -8.35 15.94
CA GLY A 333 21.69 -8.95 15.93
C GLY A 333 22.13 -9.51 17.28
N ALA A 334 21.53 -9.08 18.40
CA ALA A 334 21.70 -9.71 19.69
C ALA A 334 20.70 -10.89 19.80
N PRO A 335 21.15 -12.11 20.16
CA PRO A 335 20.26 -13.23 20.45
C PRO A 335 19.28 -12.81 21.53
N GLY A 336 18.00 -12.65 21.16
CA GLY A 336 16.96 -12.36 22.13
C GLY A 336 16.82 -13.54 23.10
N PRO A 337 16.64 -13.30 24.42
CA PRO A 337 16.31 -14.37 25.34
C PRO A 337 14.93 -14.90 24.96
N GLY A 338 14.89 -16.08 24.33
CA GLY A 338 13.65 -16.80 24.04
C GLY A 338 13.35 -17.12 22.57
N VAL A 339 14.28 -16.92 21.62
CA VAL A 339 14.15 -17.59 20.31
C VAL A 339 14.94 -18.90 20.35
N PRO A 340 14.29 -20.07 20.32
CA PRO A 340 14.99 -21.35 20.28
C PRO A 340 15.85 -21.48 19.02
N GLY A 341 17.16 -21.36 19.20
CA GLY A 341 18.18 -22.12 18.47
C GLY A 341 18.22 -22.00 16.94
N PHE A 342 18.72 -20.89 16.42
CA PHE A 342 19.82 -21.00 15.44
C PHE A 342 21.09 -20.63 16.18
N ALA A 343 21.67 -21.64 16.85
CA ALA A 343 23.00 -21.53 17.42
C ALA A 343 23.97 -21.33 16.26
N VAL A 344 24.38 -20.09 16.01
CA VAL A 344 25.60 -19.84 15.25
C VAL A 344 26.72 -20.51 16.05
N PRO A 345 27.46 -21.49 15.50
CA PRO A 345 28.59 -22.10 16.19
C PRO A 345 29.60 -21.01 16.51
N GLY A 346 29.62 -20.55 17.76
CA GLY A 346 30.67 -19.69 18.26
C GLY A 346 31.99 -20.45 18.24
N PRO A 347 33.14 -19.76 18.08
CA PRO A 347 34.45 -20.38 18.24
C PRO A 347 34.47 -21.09 19.59
N GLY A 348 34.88 -22.36 19.58
CA GLY A 348 34.88 -23.22 20.75
C GLY A 348 35.64 -22.62 21.93
N PRO A 349 35.43 -23.17 23.14
CA PRO A 349 36.10 -22.73 24.35
C PRO A 349 37.61 -22.71 24.13
N GLY A 350 38.18 -21.51 24.21
CA GLY A 350 39.62 -21.34 24.26
C GLY A 350 40.20 -22.12 25.45
N PRO A 351 41.44 -22.64 25.34
CA PRO A 351 42.10 -23.33 26.43
C PRO A 351 42.20 -22.42 27.65
N GLY A 352 41.67 -22.87 28.79
CA GLY A 352 41.73 -22.14 30.04
C GLY A 352 43.18 -21.89 30.51
N PRO A 353 43.46 -20.76 31.17
CA PRO A 353 44.74 -20.55 31.84
C PRO A 353 44.87 -21.51 33.03
N GLY A 354 46.06 -22.13 33.12
CA GLY A 354 46.37 -23.17 34.08
C GLY A 354 46.29 -22.75 35.56
N PRO A 355 46.26 -23.75 36.46
CA PRO A 355 46.15 -23.54 37.90
C PRO A 355 47.45 -22.95 38.46
N GLY A 356 47.33 -21.75 39.06
CA GLY A 356 48.39 -21.16 39.88
C GLY A 356 48.45 -21.81 41.27
N PRO A 357 49.64 -21.89 41.91
CA PRO A 357 49.81 -22.51 43.22
C PRO A 357 49.43 -21.53 44.35
N GLY A 358 48.41 -21.89 45.15
CA GLY A 358 48.03 -21.19 46.36
C GLY A 358 48.40 -22.00 47.63
N PRO A 359 48.92 -21.37 48.70
CA PRO A 359 49.38 -22.08 49.89
C PRO A 359 48.26 -22.36 50.90
N GLY A 360 48.12 -23.65 51.23
CA GLY A 360 47.97 -24.19 52.59
C GLY A 360 46.82 -23.72 53.48
N VAL A 361 45.79 -24.57 53.62
CA VAL A 361 45.00 -24.67 54.86
C VAL A 361 44.76 -26.16 55.15
N PRO A 362 45.13 -26.69 56.34
CA PRO A 362 44.90 -28.08 56.70
C PRO A 362 43.56 -28.25 57.45
N GLY A 363 42.77 -29.25 57.06
CA GLY A 363 41.57 -29.68 57.77
C GLY A 363 41.21 -31.14 57.44
N PRO A 364 40.63 -31.91 58.38
CA PRO A 364 40.99 -33.30 58.60
C PRO A 364 40.04 -34.35 58.00
N TYR A 365 40.66 -35.50 57.73
CA TYR A 365 40.16 -36.83 57.35
C TYR A 365 38.75 -37.24 57.78
N ALA A 366 38.01 -37.85 56.84
CA ALA A 366 37.21 -39.05 57.08
C ALA A 366 37.03 -39.90 55.79
N PRO A 367 36.83 -41.23 55.86
CA PRO A 367 37.26 -42.17 54.82
C PRO A 367 36.14 -42.97 54.12
N GLY A 368 36.22 -43.04 52.78
CA GLY A 368 35.84 -44.17 51.90
C GLY A 368 34.35 -44.51 51.67
N PRO A 369 33.99 -45.52 50.84
CA PRO A 369 34.78 -46.13 49.75
C PRO A 369 33.97 -46.58 48.47
N TYR A 370 34.68 -46.93 47.39
CA TYR A 370 34.36 -47.79 46.21
C TYR A 370 33.14 -47.54 45.27
N ALA A 371 33.46 -47.19 44.00
CA ALA A 371 33.06 -47.70 42.64
C ALA A 371 31.81 -48.60 42.40
N PRO A 372 31.36 -48.93 41.15
CA PRO A 372 31.65 -48.45 39.78
C PRO A 372 30.37 -48.06 38.96
N GLY A 373 30.51 -47.55 37.71
CA GLY A 373 29.39 -47.27 36.76
C GLY A 373 28.74 -48.56 36.20
N PRO A 374 28.18 -48.61 34.96
CA PRO A 374 27.56 -47.58 34.08
C PRO A 374 26.22 -48.05 33.45
N TYR A 375 25.17 -47.22 33.29
CA TYR A 375 24.08 -47.50 32.32
C TYR A 375 23.37 -46.23 31.83
N ALA A 376 23.42 -45.99 30.53
CA ALA A 376 22.33 -45.36 29.75
C ALA A 376 21.34 -46.49 29.34
N PRO A 377 20.19 -46.26 28.66
CA PRO A 377 19.47 -45.03 28.28
C PRO A 377 17.95 -45.09 28.57
N GLY A 378 17.21 -43.98 28.38
CA GLY A 378 15.79 -44.05 27.97
C GLY A 378 14.82 -43.05 28.59
N PRO A 379 13.67 -42.78 27.93
CA PRO A 379 13.08 -41.44 27.85
C PRO A 379 11.70 -41.31 28.54
N THR A 380 11.14 -40.09 28.42
CA THR A 380 9.72 -39.69 28.58
C THR A 380 9.14 -39.60 30.01
N ALA A 381 8.80 -38.37 30.41
CA ALA A 381 7.57 -38.10 31.16
C ALA A 381 7.13 -36.64 30.94
N ALA A 382 5.87 -36.48 30.54
CA ALA A 382 5.16 -35.21 30.39
C ALA A 382 4.98 -34.52 31.76
N PRO A 383 4.88 -33.18 31.85
CA PRO A 383 4.53 -32.53 33.10
C PRO A 383 3.04 -32.69 33.38
N ALA A 384 2.76 -33.32 34.53
CA ALA A 384 1.45 -33.41 35.13
C ALA A 384 0.93 -32.01 35.54
N TYR A 385 -0.36 -31.77 35.28
CA TYR A 385 -1.14 -30.70 35.88
C TYR A 385 -1.22 -30.89 37.40
N GLY A 386 -0.71 -29.92 38.16
CA GLY A 386 -0.90 -29.83 39.61
C GLY A 386 -2.05 -28.86 39.97
N PRO A 387 -2.81 -29.13 41.05
CA PRO A 387 -4.01 -28.37 41.39
C PRO A 387 -3.73 -27.07 42.17
N VAL A 388 -4.70 -26.18 41.99
CA VAL A 388 -4.91 -24.85 42.57
C VAL A 388 -5.02 -24.90 44.10
N GLY A 389 -4.38 -23.96 44.80
CA GLY A 389 -4.74 -23.66 46.20
C GLY A 389 -3.68 -22.87 46.98
N GLY A 390 -3.70 -21.54 46.87
CA GLY A 390 -2.94 -20.67 47.77
C GLY A 390 -3.40 -19.20 47.67
N PRO A 391 -3.71 -18.51 48.78
CA PRO A 391 -4.19 -17.13 48.76
C PRO A 391 -3.04 -16.16 48.44
N MET A 392 -3.18 -15.39 47.36
CA MET A 392 -2.25 -14.29 47.02
C MET A 392 -2.47 -13.07 47.94
N PRO A 393 -1.38 -12.43 48.42
CA PRO A 393 -1.45 -11.14 49.11
C PRO A 393 -1.89 -10.01 48.18
N GLY A 394 -2.72 -9.10 48.72
CA GLY A 394 -3.46 -8.07 47.99
C GLY A 394 -2.59 -7.10 47.16
N ALA A 395 -3.07 -6.85 45.94
CA ALA A 395 -2.55 -5.83 45.05
C ALA A 395 -3.02 -4.41 45.48
N PRO A 396 -2.16 -3.37 45.38
CA PRO A 396 -2.55 -1.99 45.66
C PRO A 396 -3.64 -1.49 44.70
N GLY A 397 -4.64 -0.82 45.26
CA GLY A 397 -5.83 -0.35 44.54
C GLY A 397 -5.50 0.61 43.38
N TYR A 398 -6.01 0.26 42.20
CA TYR A 398 -6.08 1.15 41.05
C TYR A 398 -7.21 2.17 41.26
N GLN A 399 -6.87 3.45 41.44
CA GLN A 399 -7.81 4.55 41.28
C GLN A 399 -8.13 4.71 39.79
N GLY A 400 -9.41 4.56 39.44
CA GLY A 400 -9.92 4.78 38.09
C GLY A 400 -9.83 6.25 37.67
N PRO A 401 -9.69 6.54 36.37
CA PRO A 401 -9.67 7.91 35.87
C PRO A 401 -11.04 8.60 36.03
N PRO A 402 -11.06 9.93 36.22
CA PRO A 402 -12.30 10.69 36.39
C PRO A 402 -13.20 10.57 35.15
N GLY A 403 -14.51 10.46 35.41
CA GLY A 403 -15.54 10.17 34.41
C GLY A 403 -15.58 11.18 33.27
N TYR A 404 -15.64 10.66 32.05
CA TYR A 404 -15.98 11.43 30.86
C TYR A 404 -17.46 11.84 30.93
N GLN A 405 -17.72 13.15 30.95
CA GLN A 405 -19.05 13.70 30.68
C GLN A 405 -19.38 13.48 29.20
N ALA A 406 -20.57 12.91 28.95
CA ALA A 406 -21.09 12.71 27.60
C ALA A 406 -21.36 14.07 26.93
N PRO A 407 -21.03 14.24 25.64
CA PRO A 407 -21.38 15.43 24.89
C PRO A 407 -22.91 15.49 24.64
N PRO A 408 -23.48 16.71 24.49
CA PRO A 408 -24.91 16.89 24.29
C PRO A 408 -25.42 16.20 23.02
N GLU A 409 -26.66 15.70 23.11
CA GLU A 409 -27.37 15.02 22.03
C GLU A 409 -27.49 15.90 20.77
N TYR A 410 -27.19 15.28 19.63
CA TYR A 410 -27.27 15.89 18.32
C TYR A 410 -28.74 15.94 17.89
N GLN A 411 -29.32 17.15 17.80
CA GLN A 411 -30.63 17.34 17.17
C GLN A 411 -30.52 17.10 15.66
N ALA A 412 -31.34 16.18 15.15
CA ALA A 412 -31.42 15.89 13.73
C ALA A 412 -31.92 17.11 12.93
N PRO A 413 -31.33 17.43 11.76
CA PRO A 413 -31.85 18.47 10.89
C PRO A 413 -33.18 18.04 10.24
N PRO A 414 -34.05 19.01 9.90
CA PRO A 414 -35.37 18.73 9.33
C PRO A 414 -35.30 18.06 7.95
N GLU A 415 -36.25 17.16 7.70
CA GLU A 415 -36.40 16.41 6.45
C GLU A 415 -36.58 17.34 5.24
N TYR A 416 -35.76 17.11 4.21
CA TYR A 416 -35.86 17.79 2.92
C TYR A 416 -36.89 17.05 2.06
N GLN A 417 -38.08 17.64 1.86
CA GLN A 417 -39.05 17.18 0.85
C GLN A 417 -38.52 17.53 -0.55
N ALA A 418 -38.24 16.51 -1.36
CA ALA A 418 -37.87 16.68 -2.75
C ALA A 418 -39.09 17.09 -3.60
N PRO A 419 -38.98 18.13 -4.47
CA PRO A 419 -40.03 18.47 -5.44
C PRO A 419 -40.13 17.38 -6.51
N GLY A 420 -41.36 16.93 -6.77
CA GLY A 420 -41.66 15.89 -7.75
C GLY A 420 -41.58 16.34 -9.20
N GLY A 421 -41.40 15.36 -10.08
CA GLY A 421 -41.82 15.42 -11.48
C GLY A 421 -40.69 15.38 -12.52
N PHE A 422 -40.26 14.17 -12.89
CA PHE A 422 -39.71 13.94 -14.23
C PHE A 422 -40.44 12.77 -14.88
N GLN A 423 -41.15 13.08 -15.98
CA GLN A 423 -41.78 12.12 -16.86
C GLN A 423 -40.70 11.41 -17.69
N THR A 424 -40.78 10.09 -17.78
CA THR A 424 -39.96 9.23 -18.63
C THR A 424 -40.45 9.24 -20.08
N PRO A 425 -39.63 9.63 -21.07
CA PRO A 425 -39.94 9.41 -22.48
C PRO A 425 -39.66 7.97 -22.90
N GLY A 426 -40.47 7.48 -23.83
CA GLY A 426 -40.65 6.07 -24.20
C GLY A 426 -39.45 5.36 -24.80
N GLY A 427 -39.47 4.03 -24.67
CA GLY A 427 -38.42 3.12 -25.08
C GLY A 427 -38.26 2.98 -26.59
N TYR A 428 -37.01 2.76 -27.01
CA TYR A 428 -36.65 2.33 -28.35
C TYR A 428 -36.48 0.80 -28.40
N PRO A 429 -36.86 0.16 -29.52
CA PRO A 429 -36.70 -1.28 -29.70
C PRO A 429 -35.22 -1.68 -29.83
N PRO A 430 -34.84 -2.90 -29.43
CA PRO A 430 -33.45 -3.35 -29.44
C PRO A 430 -32.92 -3.56 -30.88
N PRO A 431 -31.69 -3.12 -31.20
CA PRO A 431 -31.06 -3.45 -32.48
C PRO A 431 -30.56 -4.90 -32.46
N GLN A 432 -31.13 -5.71 -33.36
CA GLN A 432 -30.58 -6.99 -33.79
C GLN A 432 -29.40 -6.72 -34.73
N GLY A 433 -28.22 -7.26 -34.45
CA GLY A 433 -27.06 -7.15 -35.35
C GLY A 433 -25.89 -8.02 -34.93
N GLY A 434 -25.86 -9.26 -35.45
CA GLY A 434 -24.73 -10.17 -35.34
C GLY A 434 -23.62 -9.82 -36.33
N PHE A 435 -22.36 -9.98 -35.90
CA PHE A 435 -21.19 -9.89 -36.77
C PHE A 435 -20.88 -11.28 -37.35
N GLY A 436 -21.10 -11.43 -38.66
CA GLY A 436 -20.56 -12.53 -39.45
C GLY A 436 -19.13 -12.25 -39.93
N PRO A 437 -18.40 -13.29 -40.40
CA PRO A 437 -17.01 -13.17 -40.84
C PRO A 437 -16.86 -12.40 -42.17
N PRO A 438 -15.70 -11.80 -42.44
CA PRO A 438 -15.47 -10.95 -43.61
C PRO A 438 -15.47 -11.75 -44.93
N PRO A 439 -15.88 -11.13 -46.05
CA PRO A 439 -15.81 -11.75 -47.37
C PRO A 439 -14.35 -11.90 -47.81
N ALA A 440 -14.02 -13.07 -48.36
CA ALA A 440 -12.77 -13.31 -49.06
C ALA A 440 -12.84 -12.68 -50.46
N GLY A 441 -11.85 -11.85 -50.78
CA GLY A 441 -11.61 -11.24 -52.09
C GLY A 441 -10.19 -10.74 -52.16
#